data_AF-A0A939UIH7-F1
#
_entry.id   AF-A0A939UIH7-F1
#
_cell.length_a   1.000
_cell.length_b   1.000
_cell.length_c   1.000
_cell.angle_alpha   90.00
_cell.angle_beta   90.00
_cell.angle_gamma   90.00
#
_symmetry.space_group_name_H-M   'P 1'
#
loop_
_entity.id
_entity.type
_entity.pdbx_description
1 polymer ?
#
loop_
_entity_poly.entity_id
_entity_poly.type
_entity_poly.pdbx_seq_one_letter_code
_entity_poly.pdbx_strand_id
1 'polypeptide(L)'
;HFQVRDVKELSSRFSEGTLCCDPPYGKRLGDLKEAQTLTDMLGERYRALGPRWSAYVVSAVPDFERHFGKRADKNRKFFNANELCRLYSYFPERQQ
;
A
#
# COMPACT_ATOMS: atom_id res chain seq x y z
N HIS A 1 -0.36 -18.10 -12.18
CA HIS A 1 0.15 -17.34 -13.35
C HIS A 1 0.65 -16.00 -12.85
N PHE A 2 1.87 -15.59 -13.21
CA PHE A 2 2.48 -14.31 -12.82
C PHE A 2 2.64 -13.43 -14.05
N GLN A 3 2.51 -12.12 -13.88
CA GLN A 3 2.58 -11.14 -14.96
C GLN A 3 3.43 -9.94 -14.53
N VAL A 4 4.19 -9.39 -15.47
CA VAL A 4 4.88 -8.10 -15.30
C VAL A 4 3.89 -7.00 -15.68
N ARG A 5 3.57 -6.11 -14.74
CA ARG A 5 2.72 -4.94 -14.93
C ARG A 5 3.15 -3.80 -14.03
N ASP A 6 2.87 -2.59 -14.49
CA ASP A 6 3.04 -1.37 -13.69
C ASP A 6 1.90 -1.26 -12.67
N VAL A 7 2.18 -0.72 -11.48
CA VAL A 7 1.17 -0.51 -10.43
C VAL A 7 0.04 0.40 -10.91
N LYS A 8 0.31 1.35 -11.82
CA LYS A 8 -0.73 2.21 -12.42
C LYS A 8 -1.83 1.43 -13.13
N GLU A 9 -1.53 0.21 -13.57
CA GLU A 9 -2.44 -0.67 -14.30
C GLU A 9 -3.22 -1.60 -13.36
N LEU A 10 -2.94 -1.57 -12.04
CA LEU A 10 -3.62 -2.38 -11.04
C LEU A 10 -5.12 -2.15 -11.13
N SER A 11 -5.84 -3.20 -11.49
CA SER A 11 -7.28 -3.21 -11.67
C SER A 11 -7.79 -4.63 -11.51
N SER A 12 -9.05 -4.77 -11.11
CA SER A 12 -9.72 -6.06 -11.03
C SER A 12 -11.19 -5.89 -11.33
N ARG A 13 -11.76 -6.87 -12.04
CA ARG A 13 -13.22 -6.97 -12.25
C ARG A 13 -13.94 -7.62 -11.07
N PHE A 14 -13.19 -8.15 -10.10
CA PHE A 14 -13.72 -8.85 -8.93
C PHE A 14 -13.81 -7.92 -7.72
N SER A 15 -14.79 -8.14 -6.86
CA SER A 15 -14.88 -7.54 -5.53
C SER A 15 -14.26 -8.46 -4.46
N GLU A 16 -14.09 -7.93 -3.25
CA GLU A 16 -13.71 -8.71 -2.04
C GLU A 16 -12.29 -9.31 -2.10
N GLY A 17 -11.42 -8.71 -2.91
CA GLY A 17 -10.01 -9.08 -2.97
C GLY A 17 -9.18 -8.55 -1.80
N THR A 18 -7.96 -9.06 -1.69
CA THR A 18 -6.95 -8.56 -0.75
C THR A 18 -5.69 -8.18 -1.53
N LEU A 19 -5.25 -6.94 -1.35
CA LEU A 19 -3.96 -6.44 -1.82
C LEU A 19 -2.90 -6.68 -0.72
N CYS A 20 -1.84 -7.41 -1.03
CA CYS A 20 -0.68 -7.56 -0.14
C CYS A 20 0.55 -7.03 -0.86
N CYS A 21 1.30 -6.10 -0.25
CA CYS A 21 2.43 -5.45 -0.90
C CYS A 21 3.56 -5.11 0.09
N ASP A 22 4.81 -5.27 -0.36
CA ASP A 22 6.06 -4.84 0.27
C ASP A 22 6.78 -3.93 -0.76
N PRO A 23 6.29 -2.68 -0.98
CA PRO A 23 6.83 -1.80 -2.01
C PRO A 23 8.26 -1.31 -1.64
N PRO A 24 9.00 -0.70 -2.59
CA PRO A 24 10.27 -0.05 -2.26
C PRO A 24 10.07 1.10 -1.26
N TYR A 25 10.93 1.21 -0.24
CA TYR A 25 10.81 2.24 0.83
C TYR A 25 11.76 3.43 0.72
N GLY A 26 12.59 3.48 -0.32
CA GLY A 26 13.49 4.61 -0.57
C GLY A 26 14.68 4.68 0.38
N LYS A 27 15.59 3.69 0.30
CA LYS A 27 16.75 3.57 1.21
C LYS A 27 17.86 4.61 0.97
N ARG A 28 17.82 5.37 -0.13
CA ARG A 28 18.79 6.40 -0.49
C ARG A 28 18.10 7.74 -0.73
N LEU A 29 18.85 8.85 -0.57
CA LEU A 29 18.39 10.17 -1.01
C LEU A 29 18.19 10.16 -2.53
N GLY A 30 16.97 10.44 -2.99
CA GLY A 30 16.53 10.24 -4.38
C GLY A 30 15.40 9.22 -4.44
N ASP A 31 15.69 7.99 -4.00
CA ASP A 31 14.74 6.88 -3.97
C ASP A 31 13.53 7.17 -3.06
N LEU A 32 13.68 8.01 -2.04
CA LEU A 32 12.58 8.39 -1.16
C LEU A 32 11.44 9.08 -1.90
N LYS A 33 11.76 10.01 -2.82
CA LYS A 33 10.73 10.73 -3.58
C LYS A 33 10.01 9.80 -4.54
N GLU A 34 10.73 8.87 -5.14
CA GLU A 34 10.15 7.82 -5.99
C GLU A 34 9.28 6.86 -5.18
N ALA A 35 9.72 6.45 -3.99
CA ALA A 35 8.94 5.61 -3.09
C ALA A 35 7.65 6.30 -2.63
N GLN A 36 7.71 7.61 -2.33
CA GLN A 36 6.53 8.42 -2.03
C GLN A 36 5.57 8.48 -3.23
N THR A 37 6.10 8.73 -4.44
CA THR A 37 5.30 8.76 -5.68
C THR A 37 4.64 7.42 -5.97
N LEU A 38 5.35 6.31 -5.77
CA LEU A 38 4.79 4.96 -5.89
C LEU A 38 3.72 4.69 -4.83
N THR A 39 3.90 5.21 -3.62
CA THR A 39 2.91 5.10 -2.53
C THR A 39 1.64 5.89 -2.86
N ASP A 40 1.77 7.09 -3.44
CA ASP A 40 0.65 7.90 -3.94
C ASP A 40 -0.18 7.12 -4.96
N MET A 41 0.51 6.56 -5.95
CA MET A 41 -0.10 5.78 -7.03
C MET A 41 -0.74 4.48 -6.52
N LEU A 42 -0.07 3.74 -5.63
CA LEU A 42 -0.61 2.53 -5.02
C LEU A 42 -1.90 2.83 -4.24
N GLY A 43 -1.92 3.92 -3.50
CA GLY A 43 -3.09 4.38 -2.75
C GLY A 43 -4.27 4.74 -3.66
N GLU A 44 -4.00 5.47 -4.76
CA GLU A 44 -4.99 5.78 -5.78
C GLU A 44 -5.61 4.51 -6.37
N ARG A 45 -4.76 3.57 -6.82
CA ARG A 45 -5.23 2.33 -7.44
C ARG A 45 -5.96 1.42 -6.45
N TYR A 46 -5.52 1.37 -5.19
CA TYR A 46 -6.24 0.66 -4.13
C TYR A 46 -7.65 1.21 -3.95
N ARG A 47 -7.82 2.54 -3.85
CA ARG A 47 -9.17 3.15 -3.75
C ARG A 47 -10.02 2.85 -4.98
N ALA A 48 -9.43 2.77 -6.17
CA ALA A 48 -10.13 2.42 -7.41
C ALA A 48 -10.63 0.95 -7.47
N LEU A 49 -10.06 0.04 -6.67
CA LEU A 49 -10.56 -1.34 -6.54
C LEU A 49 -11.91 -1.41 -5.81
N GLY A 50 -12.24 -0.37 -5.04
CA GLY A 50 -13.53 -0.19 -4.38
C GLY A 50 -13.56 -0.62 -2.91
N PRO A 51 -14.67 -0.30 -2.20
CA PRO A 51 -14.75 -0.34 -0.74
C PRO A 51 -14.70 -1.75 -0.14
N ARG A 52 -14.89 -2.80 -0.95
CA ARG A 52 -14.87 -4.19 -0.50
C ARG A 52 -13.47 -4.81 -0.46
N TRP A 53 -12.44 -4.07 -0.86
CA TRP A 53 -11.07 -4.57 -0.88
C TRP A 53 -10.34 -4.35 0.43
N SER A 54 -9.64 -5.39 0.88
CA SER A 54 -8.66 -5.26 1.96
C SER A 54 -7.28 -4.90 1.40
N ALA A 55 -6.44 -4.25 2.20
CA ALA A 55 -5.02 -4.07 1.88
C ALA A 55 -4.10 -4.27 3.09
N TYR A 56 -2.94 -4.86 2.85
CA TYR A 56 -1.86 -5.04 3.80
C TYR A 56 -0.57 -4.58 3.13
N VAL A 57 -0.07 -3.43 3.57
CA VAL A 57 1.13 -2.81 2.98
C VAL A 57 2.19 -2.69 4.06
N VAL A 58 3.33 -3.32 3.84
CA VAL A 58 4.52 -3.06 4.66
C VAL A 58 5.14 -1.75 4.17
N SER A 59 5.57 -0.85 5.05
CA SER A 59 6.34 0.33 4.65
C SER A 59 7.19 0.97 5.74
N ALA A 60 8.35 1.49 5.34
CA ALA A 60 9.18 2.42 6.10
C ALA A 60 9.12 3.86 5.57
N VAL A 61 8.28 4.14 4.55
CA VAL A 61 8.12 5.48 3.98
C VAL A 61 7.56 6.44 5.04
N PRO A 62 8.23 7.59 5.30
CA PRO A 62 7.70 8.65 6.14
C PRO A 62 6.38 9.20 5.58
N ASP A 63 5.44 9.51 6.47
CA ASP A 63 4.10 9.99 6.12
C ASP A 63 3.35 9.07 5.15
N PHE A 64 3.57 7.76 5.22
CA PHE A 64 2.95 6.77 4.33
C PHE A 64 1.44 6.96 4.18
N GLU A 65 0.67 7.13 5.27
CA GLU A 65 -0.79 7.27 5.19
C GLU A 65 -1.23 8.55 4.45
N ARG A 66 -0.40 9.61 4.47
CA ARG A 66 -0.62 10.83 3.70
C ARG A 66 -0.48 10.55 2.21
N HIS A 67 0.61 9.88 1.84
CA HIS A 67 0.89 9.52 0.46
C HIS A 67 -0.11 8.48 -0.07
N PHE A 68 -0.33 7.42 0.69
CA PHE A 68 -1.32 6.40 0.38
C PHE A 68 -2.74 6.97 0.33
N GLY A 69 -3.00 8.14 0.93
CA GLY A 69 -4.26 8.87 0.84
C GLY A 69 -5.42 8.23 1.61
N LYS A 70 -5.12 7.36 2.58
CA LYS A 70 -6.08 6.77 3.53
C LYS A 70 -5.33 6.42 4.82
N ARG A 71 -5.95 6.67 5.98
CA ARG A 71 -5.43 6.20 7.27
C ARG A 71 -5.72 4.72 7.42
N ALA A 72 -4.77 3.95 7.92
CA ALA A 72 -4.94 2.52 8.11
C ALA A 72 -5.86 2.24 9.30
N ASP A 73 -6.70 1.22 9.17
CA ASP A 73 -7.56 0.74 10.26
C ASP A 73 -6.73 0.12 11.39
N LYS A 74 -5.61 -0.53 11.03
CA LYS A 74 -4.59 -0.96 11.98
C LYS A 74 -3.20 -0.64 11.47
N ASN A 75 -2.32 -0.33 12.41
CA ASN A 75 -0.94 -0.02 12.10
C ASN A 75 0.00 -0.63 13.15
N ARG A 76 0.80 -1.62 12.75
CA ARG A 76 1.71 -2.35 13.63
C ARG A 76 3.17 -2.09 13.24
N LYS A 77 3.98 -1.61 14.19
CA LYS A 77 5.43 -1.51 14.02
C LYS A 77 6.08 -2.89 14.12
N PHE A 78 7.08 -3.15 13.30
CA PHE A 78 7.94 -4.31 13.41
C PHE A 78 9.30 -4.02 12.77
N PHE A 79 10.27 -4.88 13.02
CA PHE A 79 11.57 -4.79 12.36
C PHE A 79 11.59 -5.75 11.16
N ASN A 80 11.82 -5.22 9.96
CA ASN A 80 12.14 -6.01 8.79
C ASN A 80 13.66 -6.09 8.69
N ALA A 81 14.23 -7.23 9.11
CA ALA A 81 15.64 -7.34 9.47
C ALA A 81 16.05 -6.27 10.49
N ASN A 82 16.88 -5.30 10.11
CA ASN A 82 17.36 -4.22 10.98
C ASN A 82 16.66 -2.88 10.72
N GLU A 83 15.61 -2.86 9.89
CA GLU A 83 14.89 -1.65 9.50
C GLU A 83 13.54 -1.57 10.20
N LEU A 84 13.22 -0.42 10.79
CA LEU A 84 11.92 -0.19 11.40
C LEU A 84 10.88 0.02 10.31
N CYS A 85 9.98 -0.95 10.15
CA CYS A 85 8.85 -0.90 9.22
C CYS A 85 7.52 -0.88 9.98
N ARG A 86 6.46 -0.60 9.23
CA ARG A 86 5.09 -0.67 9.71
C ARG A 86 4.25 -1.51 8.76
N LEU A 87 3.38 -2.34 9.30
CA LEU A 87 2.32 -2.99 8.55
C LEU A 87 1.06 -2.14 8.67
N TYR A 88 0.64 -1.55 7.55
CA TYR A 88 -0.60 -0.80 7.40
C TYR A 88 -1.69 -1.75 6.91
N SER A 89 -2.76 -1.89 7.68
CA SER A 89 -3.90 -2.76 7.35
C SER A 89 -5.15 -1.92 7.09
N TYR A 90 -5.81 -2.19 5.98
CA TYR A 90 -7.07 -1.59 5.55
C TYR A 90 -8.10 -2.69 5.38
N PHE A 91 -9.24 -2.54 6.04
CA PHE A 91 -10.32 -3.51 6.01
C PHE A 91 -11.41 -3.09 5.02
N PRO A 92 -12.22 -4.04 4.54
CA PRO A 92 -13.39 -3.72 3.73
C PRO A 92 -14.35 -2.85 4.55
N GLU A 93 -14.94 -1.87 3.90
CA GLU A 93 -16.00 -1.08 4.50
C GLU A 93 -17.22 -1.98 4.73
N ARG A 94 -17.72 -2.02 5.97
CA ARG A 94 -18.93 -2.77 6.30
C ARG A 94 -20.13 -2.07 5.67
N GLN A 95 -20.96 -2.81 4.95
CA GLN A 95 -22.28 -2.30 4.56
C GLN A 95 -23.11 -2.10 5.84
N GLN A 96 -23.64 -0.89 6.02
CA GLN A 96 -24.68 -0.61 7.01
C GLN A 96 -26.02 -1.15 6.51
#